data_AF-A0A816B3K6-F1
#
_entry.id   AF-A0A816B3K6-F1
#
_cell.length_a   1.000
_cell.length_b   1.000
_cell.length_c   1.000
_cell.angle_alpha   90.00
_cell.angle_beta   90.00
_cell.angle_gamma   90.00
#
_symmetry.space_group_name_H-M   'P 1'
#
loop_
_entity.id
_entity.type
_entity.pdbx_description
1 polymer ?
#
loop_
_entity_poly.entity_id
_entity_poly.type
_entity_poly.pdbx_seq_one_letter_code
_entity_poly.pdbx_strand_id
1 'polypeptide(L)'
;MPLYEQLHAYARDRLWSMYPNRFDCNGPMAVHILDDMWAQTWHDRFKHLIPYPDAPLVNIADLLLAKQCVDLYAMTPKFWARSLFIKPTDRAVVCHAGSIDMEYYDDYRIKMCAEINNDYYCTIHHEMGHIEYYMSYDKRQPFAFQDGANSKLLEIQLQYLQV
;
A
#
# COMPACT_ATOMS: atom_id res chain seq x y z
N MET A 1 -22.16 11.62 -3.60
CA MET A 1 -21.44 10.86 -2.55
C MET A 1 -21.05 11.86 -1.46
N PRO A 2 -21.80 11.95 -0.35
CA PRO A 2 -21.66 13.05 0.59
C PRO A 2 -20.27 13.17 1.25
N LEU A 3 -19.64 12.04 1.56
CA LEU A 3 -18.31 12.01 2.18
C LEU A 3 -17.22 12.55 1.25
N TYR A 4 -17.15 12.03 0.02
CA TYR A 4 -16.14 12.44 -0.95
C TYR A 4 -16.29 13.92 -1.33
N GLU A 5 -17.52 14.41 -1.47
CA GLU A 5 -17.77 15.82 -1.78
C GLU A 5 -17.24 16.76 -0.69
N GLN A 6 -17.46 16.43 0.59
CA GLN A 6 -16.94 17.21 1.72
C GLN A 6 -15.41 17.14 1.79
N LEU A 7 -14.84 15.94 1.64
CA LEU A 7 -13.38 15.74 1.64
C LEU A 7 -12.71 16.50 0.49
N HIS A 8 -13.27 16.41 -0.71
CA HIS A 8 -12.79 17.12 -1.88
C HIS A 8 -12.88 18.63 -1.70
N ALA A 9 -14.02 19.16 -1.22
CA ALA A 9 -14.17 20.60 -0.97
C ALA A 9 -13.15 21.11 0.06
N TYR A 10 -12.95 20.37 1.15
CA TYR A 10 -11.95 20.69 2.18
C TYR A 10 -10.53 20.68 1.61
N ALA A 11 -10.14 19.62 0.91
CA ALA A 11 -8.81 19.51 0.33
C ALA A 11 -8.54 20.59 -0.71
N ARG A 12 -9.54 20.90 -1.55
CA ARG A 12 -9.48 21.96 -2.55
C ARG A 12 -9.23 23.32 -1.91
N ASP A 13 -9.96 23.66 -0.85
CA ASP A 13 -9.82 24.93 -0.14
C ASP A 13 -8.41 25.11 0.46
N ARG A 14 -7.91 24.06 1.13
CA ARG A 14 -6.56 24.04 1.70
C ARG A 14 -5.46 24.18 0.64
N LEU A 15 -5.58 23.45 -0.47
CA LEU A 15 -4.59 23.50 -1.56
C LEU A 15 -4.68 24.80 -2.36
N TRP A 16 -5.87 25.40 -2.48
CA TRP A 16 -6.05 26.66 -3.20
C TRP A 16 -5.30 27.79 -2.52
N SER A 17 -5.29 27.80 -1.18
CA SER A 17 -4.51 28.74 -0.38
C SER A 17 -3.00 28.68 -0.67
N MET A 18 -2.48 27.52 -1.09
CA MET A 18 -1.05 27.36 -1.43
C MET A 18 -0.74 27.66 -2.90
N TYR A 19 -1.72 27.45 -3.79
CA TYR A 19 -1.57 27.61 -5.23
C TYR A 19 -2.59 28.63 -5.76
N PRO A 20 -2.55 29.89 -5.28
CA PRO A 20 -3.54 30.88 -5.67
C PRO A 20 -3.52 31.08 -7.18
N ASN A 21 -4.71 31.19 -7.78
CA ASN A 21 -4.92 31.37 -9.22
C ASN A 21 -4.41 30.25 -10.14
N ARG A 22 -4.01 29.09 -9.59
CA ARG A 22 -3.62 27.92 -10.41
C ARG A 22 -4.80 27.03 -10.79
N PHE A 23 -5.90 27.10 -10.04
CA PHE A 23 -7.16 26.42 -10.33
C PHE A 23 -8.33 27.17 -9.69
N ASP A 24 -9.55 26.88 -10.16
CA ASP A 24 -10.79 27.49 -9.66
C ASP A 24 -11.17 26.93 -8.28
N CYS A 25 -11.47 27.82 -7.32
CA CYS A 25 -11.89 27.46 -5.97
C CYS A 25 -13.25 26.73 -5.94
N ASN A 26 -14.07 26.88 -6.98
CA ASN A 26 -15.36 26.20 -7.14
C ASN A 26 -15.32 25.07 -8.18
N GLY A 27 -14.24 24.97 -8.96
CA GLY A 27 -14.06 23.98 -10.01
C GLY A 27 -13.37 22.68 -9.57
N PRO A 28 -13.08 21.78 -10.51
CA PRO A 28 -12.30 20.58 -10.23
C PRO A 28 -10.88 20.89 -9.73
N MET A 29 -10.35 20.06 -8.84
CA MET A 29 -8.94 20.11 -8.47
C MET A 29 -8.06 19.66 -9.64
N ALA A 30 -6.94 20.33 -9.85
CA ALA A 30 -5.99 19.92 -10.88
C ALA A 30 -5.19 18.70 -10.43
N VAL A 31 -5.28 17.58 -11.14
CA VAL A 31 -4.72 16.26 -10.76
C VAL A 31 -3.26 16.31 -10.28
N HIS A 32 -2.41 17.02 -11.02
CA HIS A 32 -0.96 17.12 -10.73
C HIS A 32 -0.61 17.80 -9.39
N ILE A 33 -1.57 18.47 -8.73
CA ILE A 33 -1.32 19.11 -7.42
C ILE A 33 -1.45 18.11 -6.27
N LEU A 34 -1.83 16.86 -6.50
CA LEU A 34 -2.04 15.88 -5.44
C LEU A 34 -0.79 15.07 -5.09
N ASP A 35 0.33 15.30 -5.79
CA ASP A 35 1.62 14.60 -5.65
C ASP A 35 1.59 13.08 -5.88
N ASP A 36 0.43 12.50 -6.19
CA ASP A 36 0.28 11.17 -6.78
C ASP A 36 0.09 11.27 -8.30
N MET A 37 0.81 10.45 -9.07
CA MET A 37 0.81 10.48 -10.54
C MET A 37 -0.59 10.29 -11.15
N TRP A 38 -1.48 9.57 -10.45
CA TRP A 38 -2.83 9.28 -10.90
C TRP A 38 -3.93 9.96 -10.07
N ALA A 39 -3.55 10.79 -9.08
CA ALA A 39 -4.45 11.33 -8.05
C ALA A 39 -5.34 10.27 -7.37
N GLN A 40 -4.89 9.01 -7.31
CA GLN A 40 -5.66 7.91 -6.75
C GLN A 40 -5.64 7.91 -5.21
N THR A 41 -4.61 8.52 -4.62
CA THR A 41 -4.52 8.81 -3.18
C THR A 41 -3.99 10.21 -2.94
N TRP A 42 -4.27 10.79 -1.77
CA TRP A 42 -3.84 12.14 -1.39
C TRP A 42 -2.88 12.14 -0.19
N HIS A 43 -2.26 10.99 0.13
CA HIS A 43 -1.39 10.82 1.30
C HIS A 43 -0.18 11.77 1.29
N ASP A 44 0.42 11.99 0.12
CA ASP A 44 1.56 12.91 -0.03
C ASP A 44 1.22 14.37 0.32
N ARG A 45 -0.07 14.72 0.33
CA ARG A 45 -0.58 16.04 0.75
C ARG A 45 -0.99 16.12 2.21
N PHE A 46 -0.83 15.04 2.99
CA PHE A 46 -1.29 14.98 4.38
C PHE A 46 -0.83 16.17 5.22
N LYS A 47 0.44 16.59 5.12
CA LYS A 47 1.00 17.75 5.85
C LYS A 47 0.27 19.08 5.59
N HIS A 48 -0.38 19.22 4.44
CA HIS A 48 -1.14 20.41 4.06
C HIS A 48 -2.63 20.28 4.34
N LEU A 49 -3.09 19.04 4.50
CA LEU A 49 -4.49 18.69 4.75
C LEU A 49 -4.76 18.39 6.23
N ILE A 50 -3.75 18.49 7.10
CA ILE A 50 -3.91 18.23 8.53
C ILE A 50 -4.82 19.29 9.18
N PRO A 51 -5.95 18.91 9.80
CA PRO A 51 -6.86 19.89 10.40
C PRO A 51 -6.30 20.53 11.68
N TYR A 52 -5.51 19.77 12.45
CA TYR A 52 -4.93 20.16 13.72
C TYR A 52 -3.40 19.92 13.69
N PRO A 53 -2.60 20.90 13.24
CA PRO A 53 -1.16 20.73 13.02
C PRO A 53 -0.36 20.38 14.28
N ASP A 54 -0.83 20.83 15.46
CA ASP A 54 -0.14 20.65 16.74
C ASP A 54 -0.47 19.29 17.41
N ALA A 55 -1.38 18.52 16.84
CA ALA A 55 -1.72 17.20 17.37
C ALA A 55 -0.58 16.21 17.10
N PRO A 56 -0.24 15.33 18.06
CA PRO A 56 0.80 14.32 17.86
C PRO A 56 0.37 13.35 16.75
N LEU A 57 1.27 13.13 15.80
CA LEU A 57 1.13 12.09 14.79
C LEU A 57 1.75 10.79 15.30
N VAL A 58 1.14 9.67 14.95
CA VAL A 58 1.73 8.35 15.22
C VAL A 58 2.98 8.21 14.38
N ASN A 59 4.12 8.00 15.04
CA ASN A 59 5.38 7.73 14.37
C ASN A 59 5.49 6.23 14.11
N ILE A 60 5.59 5.84 12.85
CA ILE A 60 5.68 4.42 12.44
C ILE A 60 6.95 3.78 13.01
N ALA A 61 8.01 4.55 13.24
CA ALA A 61 9.21 4.05 13.91
C ALA A 61 8.92 3.53 15.32
N ASP A 62 7.95 4.12 16.03
CA ASP A 62 7.53 3.68 17.36
C ASP A 62 6.61 2.44 17.27
N LEU A 63 5.82 2.31 16.21
CA LEU A 63 5.01 1.11 15.92
C LEU A 63 5.86 -0.11 15.55
N LEU A 64 6.96 0.09 14.80
CA LEU A 64 7.90 -0.98 14.45
C LEU A 64 8.51 -1.68 15.69
N LEU A 65 8.57 -0.98 16.81
CA LEU A 65 9.05 -1.51 18.09
C LEU A 65 7.96 -2.28 18.86
N ALA A 66 6.70 -1.91 18.66
CA ALA A 66 5.54 -2.54 19.27
C ALA A 66 5.13 -3.78 18.45
N LYS A 67 5.90 -4.87 18.56
CA LYS A 67 5.56 -6.14 17.91
C LYS A 67 4.27 -6.72 18.47
N GLN A 68 3.13 -6.46 17.83
CA GLN A 68 1.96 -7.32 17.96
C GLN A 68 2.05 -8.42 16.90
N CYS A 69 2.61 -9.56 17.30
CA CYS A 69 2.63 -10.74 16.45
C CYS A 69 1.24 -11.37 16.44
N VAL A 70 0.55 -11.27 15.31
CA VAL A 70 -0.60 -12.14 15.00
C VAL A 70 -0.04 -13.53 14.63
N ASP A 71 -0.75 -14.59 15.00
CA ASP A 71 -0.34 -15.98 14.73
C ASP A 71 -0.50 -16.33 13.24
N LEU A 72 0.40 -15.77 12.41
CA LEU A 72 0.49 -15.95 10.96
C LEU A 72 1.71 -16.80 10.59
N TYR A 73 1.79 -17.22 9.32
CA TYR A 73 2.90 -18.07 8.88
C TYR A 73 4.20 -17.25 8.78
N ALA A 74 5.30 -17.82 9.24
CA ALA A 74 6.60 -17.24 8.92
C ALA A 74 6.85 -17.35 7.40
N MET A 75 7.27 -16.25 6.77
CA MET A 75 7.69 -16.26 5.37
C MET A 75 8.80 -17.30 5.12
N THR A 76 8.71 -18.02 4.00
CA THR A 76 9.60 -19.16 3.72
C THR A 76 11.05 -18.73 3.45
N PRO A 77 12.05 -19.61 3.63
CA PRO A 77 13.43 -19.28 3.25
C PRO A 77 13.58 -18.91 1.77
N LYS A 78 12.77 -19.52 0.89
CA LYS A 78 12.75 -19.22 -0.54
C LYS A 78 12.21 -17.82 -0.82
N PHE A 79 11.18 -17.40 -0.10
CA PHE A 79 10.65 -16.03 -0.20
C PHE A 79 11.76 -14.99 0.00
N TRP A 80 12.54 -15.10 1.07
CA TRP A 80 13.63 -14.16 1.35
C TRP A 80 14.76 -14.24 0.33
N ALA A 81 15.09 -15.45 -0.12
CA ALA A 81 16.21 -15.68 -1.05
C ALA A 81 15.89 -15.26 -2.49
N ARG A 82 14.61 -15.25 -2.90
CA ARG A 82 14.20 -15.12 -4.31
C ARG A 82 13.33 -13.91 -4.63
N SER A 83 12.79 -13.22 -3.62
CA SER A 83 12.04 -11.98 -3.81
C SER A 83 12.94 -10.82 -4.22
N LEU A 84 12.37 -9.83 -4.91
CA LEU A 84 13.04 -8.60 -5.27
C LEU A 84 12.41 -7.45 -4.48
N PHE A 85 13.12 -6.93 -3.49
CA PHE A 85 12.66 -5.81 -2.66
C PHE A 85 13.23 -4.47 -3.12
N ILE A 86 14.45 -4.47 -3.67
CA ILE A 86 15.20 -3.27 -4.06
C ILE A 86 15.41 -3.31 -5.57
N LYS A 87 15.28 -2.15 -6.21
CA LYS A 87 15.53 -2.01 -7.65
C LYS A 87 16.99 -2.39 -7.97
N PRO A 88 17.22 -3.37 -8.86
CA PRO A 88 18.56 -3.76 -9.26
C PRO A 88 19.19 -2.69 -10.17
N THR A 89 20.51 -2.58 -10.13
CA THR A 89 21.28 -1.63 -10.96
C THR A 89 21.82 -2.26 -12.24
N ASP A 90 21.84 -3.58 -12.33
CA ASP A 90 22.40 -4.37 -13.44
C ASP A 90 21.38 -4.67 -14.55
N ARG A 91 20.08 -4.46 -14.30
CA ARG A 91 19.02 -4.80 -15.26
C ARG A 91 17.76 -3.95 -15.11
N ALA A 92 16.99 -3.88 -16.20
CA ALA A 92 15.65 -3.31 -16.17
C ALA A 92 14.64 -4.28 -15.53
N VAL A 93 13.71 -3.75 -14.75
CA VAL A 93 12.63 -4.50 -14.09
C VAL A 93 11.34 -3.70 -14.07
N VAL A 94 10.20 -4.37 -13.95
CA VAL A 94 8.90 -3.73 -13.69
C VAL A 94 8.80 -3.44 -12.19
N CYS A 95 8.71 -2.16 -11.80
CA CYS A 95 8.74 -1.76 -10.39
C CYS A 95 7.40 -1.77 -9.68
N HIS A 96 6.28 -1.84 -10.40
CA HIS A 96 4.96 -1.97 -9.75
C HIS A 96 4.97 -3.19 -8.82
N ALA A 97 4.59 -2.97 -7.57
CA ALA A 97 4.58 -4.01 -6.55
C ALA A 97 3.65 -5.15 -6.97
N GLY A 98 3.98 -6.35 -6.51
CA GLY A 98 3.16 -7.52 -6.74
C GLY A 98 3.73 -8.73 -6.04
N SER A 99 2.82 -9.59 -5.62
CA SER A 99 3.05 -10.91 -5.07
C SER A 99 2.74 -11.98 -6.10
N ILE A 100 3.39 -13.14 -5.97
CA ILE A 100 3.11 -14.28 -6.82
C ILE A 100 3.31 -15.60 -6.07
N ASP A 101 2.37 -16.52 -6.27
CA ASP A 101 2.53 -17.94 -5.99
C ASP A 101 3.13 -18.60 -7.24
N MET A 102 4.29 -19.23 -7.10
CA MET A 102 4.94 -19.92 -8.22
C MET A 102 4.40 -21.34 -8.45
N GLU A 103 3.37 -21.75 -7.69
CA GLU A 103 2.64 -23.03 -7.79
C GLU A 103 3.53 -24.27 -7.59
N TYR A 104 4.77 -24.09 -7.11
CA TYR A 104 5.78 -25.13 -6.99
C TYR A 104 6.57 -24.96 -5.70
N TYR A 105 6.46 -25.94 -4.80
CA TYR A 105 7.35 -26.14 -3.65
C TYR A 105 7.57 -24.85 -2.85
N ASP A 106 6.57 -24.43 -2.07
CA ASP A 106 6.72 -23.38 -1.04
C ASP A 106 7.41 -22.09 -1.51
N ASP A 107 7.28 -21.78 -2.81
CA ASP A 107 7.99 -20.70 -3.49
C ASP A 107 7.01 -19.56 -3.81
N TYR A 108 6.90 -18.67 -2.84
CA TYR A 108 6.13 -17.44 -2.93
C TYR A 108 7.09 -16.27 -3.00
N ARG A 109 6.77 -15.24 -3.80
CA ARG A 109 7.69 -14.13 -4.03
C ARG A 109 6.97 -12.80 -4.09
N ILE A 110 7.66 -11.76 -3.65
CA ILE A 110 7.31 -10.36 -3.93
C ILE A 110 8.32 -9.79 -4.92
N LYS A 111 7.82 -8.93 -5.81
CA LYS A 111 8.65 -8.10 -6.68
C LYS A 111 8.19 -6.66 -6.58
N MET A 112 9.05 -5.81 -6.03
CA MET A 112 8.83 -4.38 -5.89
C MET A 112 10.16 -3.62 -5.95
N CYS A 113 10.08 -2.30 -6.09
CA CYS A 113 11.23 -1.41 -6.00
C CYS A 113 11.03 -0.49 -4.79
N ALA A 114 11.12 -1.05 -3.58
CA ALA A 114 10.80 -0.35 -2.35
C ALA A 114 11.78 0.80 -2.07
N GLU A 115 11.23 1.91 -1.59
CA GLU A 115 11.97 3.02 -0.99
C GLU A 115 11.65 3.11 0.50
N ILE A 116 12.50 3.78 1.28
CA ILE A 116 12.31 3.91 2.72
C ILE A 116 11.32 5.06 2.99
N ASN A 117 10.03 4.77 3.00
CA ASN A 117 8.96 5.69 3.36
C ASN A 117 7.71 4.93 3.88
N ASN A 118 6.69 5.67 4.31
CA ASN A 118 5.45 5.08 4.84
C ASN A 118 4.66 4.32 3.77
N ASP A 119 4.58 4.84 2.56
CA ASP A 119 3.77 4.21 1.52
C ASP A 119 4.29 2.80 1.20
N TYR A 120 5.61 2.65 1.04
CA TYR A 120 6.23 1.34 0.83
C TYR A 120 6.17 0.45 2.07
N TYR A 121 6.12 1.01 3.29
CA TYR A 121 5.83 0.23 4.49
C TYR A 121 4.42 -0.38 4.43
N CYS A 122 3.42 0.41 4.05
CA CYS A 122 2.06 -0.10 3.84
C CYS A 122 1.99 -1.09 2.66
N THR A 123 2.67 -0.79 1.55
CA THR A 123 2.70 -1.65 0.36
C THR A 123 3.31 -3.01 0.68
N ILE A 124 4.46 -3.07 1.36
CA ILE A 124 5.07 -4.38 1.66
C ILE A 124 4.16 -5.24 2.56
N HIS A 125 3.43 -4.63 3.49
CA HIS A 125 2.43 -5.34 4.30
C HIS A 125 1.26 -5.83 3.45
N HIS A 126 0.76 -5.01 2.51
CA HIS A 126 -0.27 -5.44 1.56
C HIS A 126 0.20 -6.66 0.75
N GLU A 127 1.40 -6.58 0.15
CA GLU A 127 1.95 -7.68 -0.65
C GLU A 127 2.24 -8.93 0.16
N MET A 128 2.74 -8.80 1.40
CA MET A 128 2.92 -9.93 2.31
C MET A 128 1.58 -10.59 2.67
N GLY A 129 0.47 -9.87 2.57
CA GLY A 129 -0.87 -10.41 2.79
C GLY A 129 -1.33 -11.39 1.74
N HIS A 130 -1.02 -11.09 0.50
CA HIS A 130 -1.19 -12.04 -0.58
C HIS A 130 -0.35 -13.30 -0.33
N ILE A 131 0.89 -13.16 0.14
CA ILE A 131 1.76 -14.32 0.43
C ILE A 131 1.21 -15.17 1.58
N GLU A 132 0.72 -14.55 2.66
CA GLU A 132 0.00 -15.26 3.73
C GLU A 132 -1.20 -16.04 3.18
N TYR A 133 -1.97 -15.42 2.27
CA TYR A 133 -3.10 -16.10 1.67
C TYR A 133 -2.68 -17.30 0.84
N TYR A 134 -1.63 -17.16 0.03
CA TYR A 134 -1.07 -18.25 -0.77
C TYR A 134 -0.65 -19.42 0.12
N MET A 135 0.09 -19.13 1.19
CA MET A 135 0.50 -20.13 2.18
C MET A 135 -0.68 -20.80 2.89
N SER A 136 -1.79 -20.06 3.09
CA SER A 136 -2.96 -20.53 3.83
C SER A 136 -3.75 -21.62 3.08
N TYR A 137 -3.83 -21.54 1.75
CA TYR A 137 -4.54 -22.51 0.92
C TYR A 137 -3.60 -23.59 0.35
N ASP A 138 -2.28 -23.36 0.34
CA ASP A 138 -1.30 -24.30 -0.21
C ASP A 138 -1.44 -25.68 0.45
N LYS A 139 -1.52 -26.71 -0.39
CA LYS A 139 -1.74 -28.13 -0.02
C LYS A 139 -3.03 -28.42 0.75
N ARG A 140 -3.88 -27.42 1.02
CA ARG A 140 -5.18 -27.57 1.69
C ARG A 140 -6.35 -27.51 0.73
N GLN A 141 -6.18 -26.79 -0.38
CA GLN A 141 -7.16 -26.70 -1.46
C GLN A 141 -6.66 -27.42 -2.72
N PRO A 142 -7.56 -28.06 -3.48
CA PRO A 142 -7.25 -28.50 -4.84
C PRO A 142 -6.79 -27.32 -5.69
N PHE A 143 -5.90 -27.57 -6.65
CA PHE A 143 -5.32 -26.53 -7.52
C PHE A 143 -6.36 -25.56 -8.12
N ALA A 144 -7.52 -26.06 -8.54
CA ALA A 144 -8.60 -25.24 -9.11
C ALA A 144 -9.25 -24.24 -8.13
N PHE A 145 -8.96 -24.33 -6.83
CA PHE A 145 -9.51 -23.48 -5.77
C PHE A 145 -8.41 -22.71 -5.01
N GLN A 146 -7.20 -22.63 -5.56
CA GLN A 146 -6.08 -21.86 -5.01
C GLN A 146 -6.14 -20.41 -5.49
N ASP A 147 -7.22 -19.71 -5.13
CA ASP A 147 -7.44 -18.29 -5.45
C ASP A 147 -8.31 -17.65 -4.36
N GLY A 148 -8.41 -16.32 -4.37
CA GLY A 148 -9.37 -15.56 -3.58
C GLY A 148 -10.79 -16.06 -3.82
N ALA A 149 -11.60 -16.14 -2.77
CA ALA A 149 -13.03 -16.45 -2.92
C ALA A 149 -13.75 -15.47 -3.87
N ASN A 150 -13.19 -14.27 -4.06
CA ASN A 150 -13.36 -13.45 -5.25
C ASN A 150 -12.13 -12.54 -5.41
N SER A 151 -12.03 -11.85 -6.54
CA SER A 151 -10.89 -10.95 -6.82
C SER A 151 -10.68 -9.86 -5.77
N LYS A 152 -11.75 -9.37 -5.12
CA LYS A 152 -11.62 -8.35 -4.08
C LYS A 152 -11.08 -8.93 -2.78
N LEU A 153 -11.48 -10.14 -2.41
CA LEU A 153 -11.07 -10.74 -1.14
C LEU A 153 -9.55 -10.98 -1.06
N LEU A 154 -8.87 -11.12 -2.20
CA LEU A 154 -7.41 -11.16 -2.23
C LEU A 154 -6.81 -9.79 -1.83
N GLU A 155 -7.39 -8.69 -2.32
CA GLU A 155 -6.88 -7.32 -2.12
C GLU A 155 -7.01 -6.76 -0.70
N ILE A 156 -7.90 -7.30 0.15
CA ILE A 156 -8.28 -6.67 1.43
C ILE A 156 -7.63 -7.33 2.66
N GLN A 157 -6.88 -8.41 2.50
CA GLN A 157 -6.58 -9.31 3.63
C GLN A 157 -5.67 -8.74 4.71
N LEU A 158 -4.67 -7.93 4.34
CA LEU A 158 -3.80 -7.27 5.30
C LEU A 158 -3.94 -5.75 5.37
N GLN A 159 -4.90 -5.14 4.65
CA GLN A 159 -5.21 -3.71 4.85
C GLN A 159 -5.73 -3.43 6.27
N TYR A 160 -6.32 -4.44 6.94
CA TYR A 160 -6.89 -4.30 8.29
C TYR A 160 -5.98 -4.75 9.44
N LEU A 161 -4.78 -5.26 9.14
CA LEU A 161 -3.78 -5.67 10.14
C LEU A 161 -2.59 -4.70 10.21
N GLN A 162 -2.72 -3.53 9.58
CA GLN A 162 -1.82 -2.41 9.81
C GLN A 162 -2.14 -1.81 11.19
N VAL A 163 -1.48 -2.32 12.22
CA VAL A 163 -1.51 -1.79 13.59
C VAL A 163 -0.34 -0.83 13.79
#